data_AF-R6NY82-F1
#
_entry.id   AF-R6NY82-F1
#
_cell.length_a   1.000
_cell.length_b   1.000
_cell.length_c   1.000
_cell.angle_alpha   90.00
_cell.angle_beta   90.00
_cell.angle_gamma   90.00
#
_symmetry.space_group_name_H-M   'P 1'
#
loop_
_entity.id
_entity.type
_entity.pdbx_description
1 polymer ?
#
loop_
_entity_poly.entity_id
_entity_poly.type
_entity_poly.pdbx_seq_one_letter_code
_entity_poly.pdbx_strand_id
1 'polypeptide(L)'
;MLHGTPASEGIGLGRVMIVEEAKLEYNNVTVTDTEAEVERFRNAVKIFCDNTAAQADALKASAGKKEAEILEGHIQMMKDPYMCGEIEKLIDNGQCAEAALEYMCDMFISMFSATDDELTQQRAADVKDLKTSMLSILLGVKEVKLSAAPKGTVVVAKELTPSMTAGINKENIVGIITETGGKTSHSAILARALEIPAVLSVNGAVSKLSAGTLWLFAPNKLLYRKIFMGTAQTRNF
;
A
#
# COMPACT_ATOMS: atom_id res chain seq x y z
N MET A 1 1.93 -20.25 16.53
CA MET A 1 3.08 -19.40 16.14
C MET A 1 2.90 -19.02 14.70
N LEU A 2 3.21 -17.78 14.34
CA LEU A 2 3.24 -17.33 12.95
C LEU A 2 4.69 -17.34 12.47
N HIS A 3 4.90 -17.83 11.25
CA HIS A 3 6.20 -17.89 10.59
C HIS A 3 6.15 -17.03 9.32
N GLY A 4 7.27 -16.42 8.99
CA GLY A 4 7.43 -15.63 7.78
C GLY A 4 8.91 -15.40 7.47
N THR A 5 9.16 -14.64 6.43
CA THR A 5 10.50 -14.30 5.95
C THR A 5 10.97 -13.01 6.61
N PRO A 6 12.11 -13.00 7.32
CA PRO A 6 12.68 -11.74 7.83
C PRO A 6 13.05 -10.84 6.65
N ALA A 7 12.52 -9.62 6.64
CA ALA A 7 12.87 -8.60 5.66
C ALA A 7 13.80 -7.55 6.26
N SER A 8 13.54 -7.09 7.48
CA SER A 8 14.33 -6.08 8.17
C SER A 8 14.54 -6.49 9.63
N GLU A 9 15.76 -6.36 10.12
CA GLU A 9 16.14 -6.83 11.45
C GLU A 9 15.65 -5.89 12.56
N GLY A 10 15.54 -6.42 13.77
CA GLY A 10 15.20 -5.67 14.97
C GLY A 10 14.08 -6.31 15.79
N ILE A 11 13.78 -5.69 16.93
CA ILE A 11 12.78 -6.15 17.89
C ILE A 11 11.83 -4.98 18.18
N GLY A 12 10.54 -5.25 18.18
CA GLY A 12 9.49 -4.27 18.44
C GLY A 12 8.44 -4.81 19.39
N LEU A 13 7.91 -3.97 20.26
CA LEU A 13 6.77 -4.31 21.11
C LEU A 13 5.70 -3.25 20.91
N GLY A 14 4.55 -3.64 20.36
CA GLY A 14 3.52 -2.68 19.99
C GLY A 14 2.14 -3.27 19.82
N ARG A 15 1.15 -2.38 19.69
CA ARG A 15 -0.25 -2.77 19.44
C ARG A 15 -0.46 -2.99 17.95
N VAL A 16 -1.16 -4.06 17.62
CA VAL A 16 -1.50 -4.38 16.23
C VAL A 16 -2.47 -3.35 15.67
N MET A 17 -2.10 -2.77 14.54
CA MET A 17 -2.99 -2.01 13.66
C MET A 17 -3.11 -2.81 12.37
N ILE A 18 -4.32 -3.27 12.07
CA ILE A 18 -4.60 -3.99 10.82
C ILE A 18 -4.92 -2.95 9.76
N VAL A 19 -4.22 -3.04 8.63
CA VAL A 19 -4.48 -2.26 7.44
C VAL A 19 -5.35 -3.10 6.53
N GLU A 20 -6.64 -2.78 6.53
CA GLU A 20 -7.60 -3.39 5.63
C GLU A 20 -7.59 -2.62 4.31
N GLU A 21 -7.48 -3.35 3.20
CA GLU A 21 -7.70 -2.79 1.87
C GLU A 21 -9.16 -2.33 1.78
N ALA A 22 -9.36 -1.07 1.41
CA ALA A 22 -10.71 -0.56 1.23
C ALA A 22 -11.37 -1.27 0.04
N LYS A 23 -12.66 -1.60 0.17
CA LYS A 23 -13.43 -2.14 -0.94
C LYS A 23 -13.74 -1.01 -1.92
N LEU A 24 -13.08 -1.05 -3.07
CA LEU A 24 -13.30 -0.12 -4.18
C LEU A 24 -14.37 -0.69 -5.10
N GLU A 25 -15.63 -0.56 -4.68
CA GLU A 25 -16.79 -1.01 -5.44
C GLU A 25 -17.51 0.20 -6.05
N TYR A 26 -17.84 0.12 -7.33
CA TYR A 26 -18.58 1.15 -8.05
C TYR A 26 -19.57 0.51 -9.02
N ASN A 27 -20.60 1.27 -9.38
CA ASN A 27 -21.57 0.83 -10.39
C ASN A 27 -21.06 1.24 -11.76
N ASN A 28 -20.92 0.27 -12.66
CA ASN A 28 -20.60 0.53 -14.06
C ASN A 28 -21.85 1.08 -14.76
N VAL A 29 -21.99 2.40 -14.77
CA VAL A 29 -23.12 3.12 -15.35
C VAL A 29 -22.68 3.79 -16.64
N THR A 30 -23.62 3.89 -17.59
CA THR A 30 -23.42 4.72 -18.78
C THR A 30 -23.55 6.18 -18.39
N VAL A 31 -22.52 6.97 -18.67
CA VAL A 31 -22.48 8.40 -18.43
C VAL A 31 -23.13 9.13 -19.60
N THR A 32 -24.09 10.00 -19.30
CA THR A 32 -24.77 10.83 -20.30
C THR A 32 -24.15 12.22 -20.45
N ASP A 33 -23.53 12.74 -19.40
CA ASP A 33 -22.80 14.01 -19.38
C ASP A 33 -21.29 13.71 -19.35
N THR A 34 -20.76 13.38 -20.52
CA THR A 34 -19.36 12.92 -20.64
C THR A 34 -18.37 14.04 -20.37
N GLU A 35 -18.70 15.29 -20.70
CA GLU A 35 -17.86 16.45 -20.42
C GLU A 35 -17.64 16.64 -18.91
N ALA A 36 -18.72 16.56 -18.11
CA ALA A 36 -18.61 16.65 -16.66
C ALA A 36 -17.79 15.50 -16.06
N GLU A 37 -17.90 14.29 -16.62
CA GLU A 37 -17.16 13.13 -16.14
C GLU A 37 -15.66 13.19 -16.50
N VAL A 38 -15.31 13.71 -17.68
CA VAL A 38 -13.92 13.98 -18.05
C VAL A 38 -13.31 15.01 -17.10
N GLU A 39 -14.03 16.08 -16.76
CA GLU A 39 -13.55 17.06 -15.79
C GLU A 39 -13.41 16.47 -14.37
N ARG A 40 -14.34 15.58 -13.97
CA ARG A 40 -14.21 14.83 -12.71
C ARG A 40 -12.94 13.98 -12.70
N PHE A 41 -12.65 13.27 -13.78
CA PHE A 41 -11.42 12.48 -13.93
C PHE A 41 -10.16 13.35 -13.87
N ARG A 42 -10.11 14.47 -14.62
CA ARG A 42 -8.97 15.39 -14.60
C ARG A 42 -8.71 15.98 -13.21
N ASN A 43 -9.77 16.31 -12.48
CA ASN A 43 -9.65 16.74 -11.09
C ASN A 43 -9.07 15.65 -10.19
N ALA A 44 -9.49 14.39 -10.37
CA ALA A 44 -8.91 13.26 -9.66
C ALA A 44 -7.42 13.05 -9.98
N VAL A 45 -7.03 13.16 -11.26
CA VAL A 45 -5.61 13.13 -11.69
C VAL A 45 -4.80 14.21 -10.99
N LYS A 46 -5.34 15.43 -10.90
CA LYS A 46 -4.68 16.54 -10.19
C LYS A 46 -4.48 16.22 -8.71
N ILE A 47 -5.54 15.77 -8.02
CA ILE A 47 -5.49 15.40 -6.60
C ILE A 47 -4.47 14.28 -6.37
N PHE A 48 -4.46 13.28 -7.25
CA PHE A 48 -3.49 12.19 -7.20
C PHE A 48 -2.06 12.70 -7.31
N CYS A 49 -1.77 13.50 -8.34
CA CYS A 49 -0.43 14.07 -8.53
C CYS A 49 0.04 14.88 -7.33
N ASP A 50 -0.83 15.72 -6.76
CA ASP A 50 -0.51 16.57 -5.60
C ASP A 50 -0.24 15.71 -4.35
N ASN A 51 -1.08 14.69 -4.08
CA ASN A 51 -0.90 13.78 -2.95
C ASN A 51 0.36 12.92 -3.08
N THR A 52 0.59 12.34 -4.26
CA THR A 52 1.74 11.47 -4.53
C THR A 52 3.04 12.25 -4.52
N ALA A 53 3.04 13.52 -4.96
CA ALA A 53 4.22 14.38 -4.84
C ALA A 53 4.59 14.63 -3.37
N ALA A 54 3.60 14.93 -2.53
CA ALA A 54 3.82 15.10 -1.09
C ALA A 54 4.33 13.80 -0.42
N GLN A 55 3.82 12.65 -0.85
CA GLN A 55 4.31 11.34 -0.40
C GLN A 55 5.75 11.07 -0.86
N ALA A 56 6.10 11.43 -2.10
CA ALA A 56 7.45 11.30 -2.63
C ALA A 56 8.45 12.16 -1.84
N ASP A 57 8.10 13.40 -1.53
CA ASP A 57 8.93 14.29 -0.70
C ASP A 57 9.12 13.75 0.71
N ALA A 58 8.07 13.23 1.34
CA ALA A 58 8.16 12.60 2.66
C ALA A 58 9.06 11.36 2.63
N LEU A 59 8.88 10.50 1.62
CA LEU A 59 9.66 9.27 1.46
C LEU A 59 11.14 9.59 1.18
N LYS A 60 11.41 10.64 0.41
CA LYS A 60 12.77 11.13 0.14
C LYS A 60 13.49 11.55 1.42
N ALA A 61 12.77 12.19 2.34
CA ALA A 61 13.31 12.61 3.63
C ALA A 61 13.53 11.44 4.59
N SER A 62 12.68 10.40 4.56
CA SER A 62 12.71 9.31 5.53
C SER A 62 13.49 8.06 5.08
N ALA A 63 13.45 7.72 3.80
CA ALA A 63 13.99 6.47 3.24
C ALA A 63 15.08 6.70 2.18
N GLY A 64 15.02 7.83 1.46
CA GLY A 64 16.03 8.22 0.48
C GLY A 64 15.45 8.53 -0.90
N LYS A 65 16.29 9.10 -1.77
CA LYS A 65 15.89 9.54 -3.11
C LYS A 65 15.44 8.37 -4.00
N LYS A 66 16.15 7.23 -3.94
CA LYS A 66 15.88 6.08 -4.79
C LYS A 66 14.49 5.49 -4.53
N GLU A 67 14.07 5.51 -3.27
CA GLU A 67 12.76 5.02 -2.85
C GLU A 67 11.65 5.99 -3.31
N ALA A 68 11.91 7.30 -3.28
CA ALA A 68 10.99 8.32 -3.77
C ALA A 68 10.76 8.26 -5.30
N GLU A 69 11.76 7.82 -6.07
CA GLU A 69 11.65 7.68 -7.55
C GLU A 69 10.50 6.75 -7.96
N ILE A 70 10.07 5.81 -7.11
CA ILE A 70 8.92 4.93 -7.35
C ILE A 70 7.64 5.76 -7.48
N LEU A 71 7.39 6.66 -6.52
CA LEU A 71 6.22 7.53 -6.52
C LEU A 71 6.29 8.61 -7.59
N GLU A 72 7.48 9.13 -7.87
CA GLU A 72 7.70 10.02 -9.01
C GLU A 72 7.33 9.31 -10.33
N GLY A 73 7.65 8.02 -10.46
CA GLY A 73 7.24 7.17 -11.56
C GLY A 73 5.72 7.04 -11.71
N HIS A 74 4.98 6.87 -10.60
CA HIS A 74 3.52 6.86 -10.62
C HIS A 74 2.95 8.17 -11.17
N ILE A 75 3.51 9.31 -10.76
CA ILE A 75 3.11 10.63 -11.28
C ILE A 75 3.38 10.74 -12.78
N GLN A 76 4.55 10.29 -13.24
CA GLN A 76 4.87 10.32 -14.68
C GLN A 76 3.91 9.44 -15.49
N MET A 77 3.59 8.25 -14.98
CA MET A 77 2.65 7.34 -15.62
C MET A 77 1.25 7.94 -15.72
N MET A 78 0.75 8.56 -14.65
CA MET A 78 -0.57 9.21 -14.67
C MET A 78 -0.58 10.49 -15.50
N LYS A 79 0.57 11.16 -15.69
CA LYS A 79 0.68 12.34 -16.57
C LYS A 79 0.95 11.99 -18.03
N ASP A 80 1.11 10.71 -18.35
CA ASP A 80 1.35 10.27 -19.71
C ASP A 80 0.15 10.65 -20.61
N PRO A 81 0.38 11.42 -21.69
CA PRO A 81 -0.72 11.88 -22.56
C PRO A 81 -1.46 10.74 -23.24
N TYR A 82 -0.82 9.60 -23.47
CA TYR A 82 -1.48 8.44 -24.06
C TYR A 82 -2.39 7.77 -23.03
N MET A 83 -1.92 7.52 -21.81
CA MET A 83 -2.76 6.94 -20.75
C MET A 83 -3.98 7.81 -20.43
N CYS A 84 -3.77 9.11 -20.19
CA CYS A 84 -4.88 10.04 -19.94
C CYS A 84 -5.80 10.15 -21.16
N GLY A 85 -5.25 10.28 -22.36
CA GLY A 85 -6.04 10.43 -23.57
C GLY A 85 -6.93 9.22 -23.86
N GLU A 86 -6.45 8.00 -23.64
CA GLU A 86 -7.27 6.79 -23.80
C GLU A 86 -8.35 6.67 -22.72
N ILE A 87 -8.06 7.04 -21.47
CA ILE A 87 -9.09 7.07 -20.41
C ILE A 87 -10.18 8.10 -20.74
N GLU A 88 -9.80 9.31 -21.14
CA GLU A 88 -10.75 10.37 -21.53
C GLU A 88 -11.62 9.92 -22.72
N LYS A 89 -11.05 9.26 -23.74
CA LYS A 89 -11.82 8.69 -24.86
C LYS A 89 -12.83 7.64 -24.41
N LEU A 90 -12.49 6.79 -23.46
CA LEU A 90 -13.43 5.79 -22.94
C LEU A 90 -14.60 6.46 -22.21
N ILE A 91 -14.32 7.52 -21.46
CA ILE A 91 -15.33 8.35 -20.80
C ILE A 91 -16.21 9.07 -21.82
N ASP A 92 -15.63 9.65 -22.87
CA ASP A 92 -16.36 10.28 -23.99
C ASP A 92 -17.29 9.30 -24.72
N ASN A 93 -16.96 8.01 -24.71
CA ASN A 93 -17.81 6.94 -25.25
C ASN A 93 -18.88 6.45 -24.25
N GLY A 94 -19.04 7.14 -23.12
CA GLY A 94 -20.11 6.91 -22.14
C GLY A 94 -19.73 5.97 -20.99
N GLN A 95 -18.46 5.62 -20.79
CA GLN A 95 -18.04 4.90 -19.57
C GLN A 95 -17.92 5.86 -18.37
N CYS A 96 -18.15 5.36 -17.15
CA CYS A 96 -17.78 6.11 -15.95
C CYS A 96 -16.25 6.14 -15.76
N ALA A 97 -15.75 7.17 -15.07
CA ALA A 97 -14.32 7.38 -14.88
C ALA A 97 -13.63 6.19 -14.21
N GLU A 98 -14.30 5.55 -13.26
CA GLU A 98 -13.80 4.36 -12.57
C GLU A 98 -13.60 3.19 -13.53
N ALA A 99 -14.61 2.91 -14.38
CA ALA A 99 -14.54 1.83 -15.36
C ALA A 99 -13.46 2.08 -16.42
N ALA A 100 -13.37 3.30 -16.92
CA ALA A 100 -12.39 3.69 -17.92
C ALA A 100 -10.94 3.59 -17.39
N LEU A 101 -10.71 4.10 -16.17
CA LEU A 101 -9.44 3.98 -15.47
C LEU A 101 -9.08 2.51 -15.23
N GLU A 102 -10.01 1.73 -14.65
CA GLU A 102 -9.76 0.34 -14.33
C GLU A 102 -9.42 -0.48 -15.58
N TYR A 103 -10.18 -0.29 -16.66
CA TYR A 103 -9.91 -0.94 -17.94
C TYR A 103 -8.49 -0.64 -18.44
N MET A 104 -8.09 0.63 -18.48
CA MET A 104 -6.75 1.00 -18.96
C MET A 104 -5.65 0.46 -18.05
N CYS A 105 -5.79 0.57 -16.73
CA CYS A 105 -4.82 0.02 -15.80
C CYS A 105 -4.72 -1.51 -15.92
N ASP A 106 -5.83 -2.23 -16.04
CA ASP A 106 -5.84 -3.70 -16.12
C ASP A 106 -5.21 -4.21 -17.41
N MET A 107 -5.31 -3.46 -18.52
CA MET A 107 -4.57 -3.78 -19.74
C MET A 107 -3.05 -3.71 -19.50
N PHE A 108 -2.55 -2.62 -18.88
CA PHE A 108 -1.12 -2.49 -18.57
C PHE A 108 -0.65 -3.54 -17.56
N ILE A 109 -1.43 -3.79 -16.51
CA ILE A 109 -1.13 -4.84 -15.51
C ILE A 109 -1.01 -6.19 -16.21
N SER A 110 -1.95 -6.55 -17.08
CA SER A 110 -1.94 -7.81 -17.81
C SER A 110 -0.71 -7.92 -18.73
N MET A 111 -0.38 -6.85 -19.44
CA MET A 111 0.78 -6.80 -20.33
C MET A 111 2.10 -6.99 -19.57
N PHE A 112 2.29 -6.29 -18.44
CA PHE A 112 3.51 -6.41 -17.64
C PHE A 112 3.60 -7.76 -16.91
N SER A 113 2.48 -8.28 -16.43
CA SER A 113 2.44 -9.57 -15.72
C SER A 113 2.72 -10.77 -16.63
N ALA A 114 2.49 -10.63 -17.94
CA ALA A 114 2.73 -11.70 -18.91
C ALA A 114 4.21 -11.88 -19.29
N THR A 115 5.11 -11.04 -18.78
CA THR A 115 6.54 -11.09 -19.08
C THR A 115 7.28 -11.94 -18.04
N ASP A 116 8.32 -12.67 -18.44
CA ASP A 116 9.16 -13.48 -17.54
C ASP A 116 10.21 -12.66 -16.76
N ASP A 117 10.34 -11.37 -17.06
CA ASP A 117 11.30 -10.45 -16.44
C ASP A 117 10.74 -9.92 -15.11
N GLU A 118 11.41 -10.23 -14.00
CA GLU A 118 10.99 -9.85 -12.65
C GLU A 118 10.84 -8.34 -12.47
N LEU A 119 11.71 -7.53 -13.09
CA LEU A 119 11.64 -6.08 -13.03
C LEU A 119 10.39 -5.53 -13.74
N THR A 120 10.03 -6.14 -14.87
CA THR A 120 8.81 -5.80 -15.60
C THR A 120 7.56 -6.22 -14.82
N GLN A 121 7.58 -7.38 -14.16
CA GLN A 121 6.48 -7.79 -13.27
C GLN A 121 6.29 -6.83 -12.10
N GLN A 122 7.37 -6.22 -11.57
CA GLN A 122 7.25 -5.18 -10.55
C GLN A 122 6.45 -3.96 -11.04
N ARG A 123 6.55 -3.60 -12.33
CA ARG A 123 5.73 -2.52 -12.90
C ARG A 123 4.24 -2.83 -12.87
N ALA A 124 3.85 -4.10 -12.95
CA ALA A 124 2.44 -4.48 -12.80
C ALA A 124 1.92 -4.13 -11.40
N ALA A 125 2.74 -4.33 -10.36
CA ALA A 125 2.41 -3.93 -9.00
C ALA A 125 2.33 -2.41 -8.85
N ASP A 126 3.21 -1.67 -9.52
CA ASP A 126 3.20 -0.20 -9.53
C ASP A 126 1.93 0.36 -10.18
N VAL A 127 1.54 -0.18 -11.35
CA VAL A 127 0.26 0.20 -12.01
C VAL A 127 -0.92 -0.14 -11.12
N LYS A 128 -0.88 -1.26 -10.40
CA LYS A 128 -1.94 -1.65 -9.46
C LYS A 128 -2.05 -0.69 -8.27
N ASP A 129 -0.93 -0.21 -7.73
CA ASP A 129 -0.89 0.79 -6.67
C ASP A 129 -1.47 2.13 -7.14
N LEU A 130 -1.08 2.57 -8.34
CA LEU A 130 -1.64 3.73 -9.02
C LEU A 130 -3.16 3.59 -9.21
N LYS A 131 -3.61 2.44 -9.74
CA LYS A 131 -5.04 2.13 -9.96
C LYS A 131 -5.83 2.28 -8.67
N THR A 132 -5.35 1.65 -7.60
CA THR A 132 -6.01 1.65 -6.28
C THR A 132 -6.12 3.07 -5.73
N SER A 133 -5.03 3.84 -5.77
CA SER A 133 -4.98 5.22 -5.28
C SER A 133 -5.92 6.14 -6.06
N MET A 134 -5.93 6.02 -7.40
CA MET A 134 -6.81 6.81 -8.27
C MET A 134 -8.29 6.47 -8.05
N LEU A 135 -8.64 5.19 -7.94
CA LEU A 135 -10.00 4.75 -7.62
C LEU A 135 -10.44 5.23 -6.23
N SER A 136 -9.57 5.19 -5.23
CA SER A 136 -9.86 5.75 -3.89
C SER A 136 -10.24 7.24 -3.97
N ILE A 137 -9.54 8.01 -4.82
CA ILE A 137 -9.84 9.44 -5.03
C ILE A 137 -11.18 9.62 -5.73
N LEU A 138 -11.43 8.89 -6.82
CA LEU A 138 -12.69 8.97 -7.57
C LEU A 138 -13.90 8.62 -6.69
N LEU A 139 -13.76 7.59 -5.86
CA LEU A 139 -14.82 7.11 -4.97
C LEU A 139 -14.92 7.89 -3.65
N GLY A 140 -13.98 8.80 -3.38
CA GLY A 140 -13.93 9.52 -2.10
C GLY A 140 -13.69 8.62 -0.88
N VAL A 141 -13.10 7.44 -1.10
CA VAL A 141 -12.83 6.46 -0.05
C VAL A 141 -11.63 6.91 0.76
N LYS A 142 -11.80 6.99 2.09
CA LYS A 142 -10.71 7.34 3.00
C LYS A 142 -9.83 6.12 3.23
N GLU A 143 -8.62 6.16 2.70
CA GLU A 143 -7.59 5.16 3.00
C GLU A 143 -7.10 5.26 4.45
N VAL A 144 -6.68 4.12 5.00
CA VAL A 144 -6.05 4.06 6.31
C VAL A 144 -4.70 4.77 6.24
N LYS A 145 -4.63 5.96 6.84
CA LYS A 145 -3.40 6.75 6.87
C LYS A 145 -2.43 6.20 7.91
N LEU A 146 -1.38 5.52 7.44
CA LEU A 146 -0.27 5.08 8.29
C LEU A 146 0.48 6.23 8.97
N SER A 147 0.36 7.46 8.44
CA SER A 147 0.92 8.67 9.05
C SER A 147 0.27 9.04 10.38
N ALA A 148 -0.99 8.64 10.57
CA ALA A 148 -1.74 8.84 11.80
C ALA A 148 -1.66 7.66 12.77
N ALA A 149 -0.82 6.66 12.49
CA ALA A 149 -0.67 5.50 13.36
C ALA A 149 -0.18 5.93 14.76
N PRO A 150 -0.80 5.43 15.85
CA PRO A 150 -0.36 5.73 17.21
C PRO A 150 1.08 5.27 17.48
N LYS A 151 1.75 5.91 18.43
CA LYS A 151 3.09 5.48 18.86
C LYS A 151 3.07 4.06 19.43
N GLY A 152 4.04 3.25 19.03
CA GLY A 152 4.13 1.85 19.47
C GLY A 152 3.20 0.92 18.68
N THR A 153 3.05 1.15 17.38
CA THR A 153 2.17 0.36 16.50
C THR A 153 2.95 -0.73 15.75
N VAL A 154 2.38 -1.94 15.70
CA VAL A 154 2.78 -3.00 14.78
C VAL A 154 1.80 -3.02 13.62
N VAL A 155 2.26 -2.67 12.42
CA VAL A 155 1.43 -2.65 11.21
C VAL A 155 1.27 -4.08 10.71
N VAL A 156 0.03 -4.49 10.46
CA VAL A 156 -0.31 -5.79 9.87
C VAL A 156 -1.11 -5.52 8.61
N ALA A 157 -0.63 -5.97 7.46
CA ALA A 157 -1.33 -5.80 6.19
C ALA A 157 -1.27 -7.09 5.37
N LYS A 158 -2.09 -7.20 4.33
CA LYS A 158 -1.92 -8.26 3.33
C LYS A 158 -0.63 -8.01 2.54
N GLU A 159 -0.53 -6.80 2.01
CA GLU A 159 0.63 -6.26 1.30
C GLU A 159 0.79 -4.78 1.68
N LEU A 160 2.01 -4.25 1.60
CA LEU A 160 2.24 -2.81 1.73
C LEU A 160 2.74 -2.27 0.41
N THR A 161 1.96 -1.38 -0.20
CA THR A 161 2.35 -0.70 -1.42
C THR A 161 3.29 0.48 -1.13
N PRO A 162 4.05 0.96 -2.15
CA PRO A 162 4.83 2.18 -2.02
C PRO A 162 4.02 3.38 -1.50
N SER A 163 2.81 3.59 -2.02
CA SER A 163 1.94 4.71 -1.64
C SER A 163 1.53 4.65 -0.17
N MET A 164 1.24 3.45 0.36
CA MET A 164 0.96 3.26 1.79
C MET A 164 2.20 3.51 2.65
N THR A 165 3.34 2.96 2.22
CA THR A 165 4.58 2.96 2.99
C THR A 165 5.21 4.36 3.09
N ALA A 166 5.05 5.20 2.07
CA ALA A 166 5.48 6.59 2.09
C ALA A 166 4.78 7.44 3.17
N GLY A 167 3.58 7.02 3.61
CA GLY A 167 2.89 7.64 4.73
C GLY A 167 3.42 7.22 6.11
N ILE A 168 4.36 6.27 6.22
CA ILE A 168 4.78 5.76 7.52
C ILE A 168 5.55 6.82 8.32
N ASN A 169 5.06 7.08 9.54
CA ASN A 169 5.86 7.77 10.55
C ASN A 169 6.72 6.74 11.30
N LYS A 170 8.02 6.69 10.96
CA LYS A 170 9.00 5.76 11.56
C LYS A 170 9.02 5.79 13.09
N GLU A 171 8.79 6.94 13.72
CA GLU A 171 8.83 7.06 15.19
C GLU A 171 7.66 6.34 15.89
N ASN A 172 6.56 6.13 15.17
CA ASN A 172 5.35 5.52 15.70
C ASN A 172 5.28 4.02 15.43
N ILE A 173 5.90 3.54 14.35
CA ILE A 173 5.84 2.14 13.94
C ILE A 173 7.03 1.38 14.52
N VAL A 174 6.74 0.33 15.29
CA VAL A 174 7.74 -0.55 15.92
C VAL A 174 7.89 -1.89 15.21
N GLY A 175 7.06 -2.17 14.19
CA GLY A 175 7.22 -3.35 13.35
C GLY A 175 6.20 -3.44 12.23
N ILE A 176 6.54 -4.21 11.19
CA ILE A 176 5.71 -4.47 10.01
C ILE A 176 5.54 -5.98 9.81
N ILE A 177 4.31 -6.40 9.54
CA ILE A 177 3.94 -7.78 9.21
C ILE A 177 3.09 -7.76 7.95
N THR A 178 3.50 -8.52 6.93
CA THR A 178 2.69 -8.70 5.70
C THR A 178 2.40 -10.17 5.42
N GLU A 179 1.26 -10.46 4.81
CA GLU A 179 0.90 -11.82 4.36
C GLU A 179 1.63 -12.22 3.09
N THR A 180 1.89 -11.26 2.20
CA THR A 180 2.59 -11.44 0.93
C THR A 180 3.94 -10.71 0.94
N GLY A 181 4.69 -10.83 -0.16
CA GLY A 181 5.98 -10.16 -0.34
C GLY A 181 7.19 -11.08 -0.08
N GLY A 182 8.23 -10.88 -0.88
CA GLY A 182 9.51 -11.59 -0.80
C GLY A 182 10.65 -10.67 -0.37
N LYS A 183 11.88 -11.20 -0.29
CA LYS A 183 13.05 -10.42 0.17
C LYS A 183 13.35 -9.19 -0.70
N THR A 184 12.92 -9.20 -1.96
CA THR A 184 13.12 -8.17 -2.98
C THR A 184 11.87 -7.34 -3.26
N SER A 185 10.77 -7.54 -2.52
CA SER A 185 9.54 -6.74 -2.74
C SER A 185 9.72 -5.30 -2.25
N HIS A 186 8.89 -4.39 -2.77
CA HIS A 186 8.84 -3.00 -2.33
C HIS A 186 8.67 -2.89 -0.81
N SER A 187 7.77 -3.67 -0.20
CA SER A 187 7.60 -3.70 1.25
C SER A 187 8.88 -4.08 1.99
N ALA A 188 9.68 -5.01 1.45
CA ALA A 188 10.96 -5.41 2.05
C ALA A 188 12.02 -4.32 1.92
N ILE A 189 12.13 -3.72 0.74
CA ILE A 189 13.09 -2.65 0.43
C ILE A 189 12.80 -1.43 1.32
N LEU A 190 11.53 -0.99 1.36
CA LEU A 190 11.12 0.18 2.11
C LEU A 190 11.21 -0.04 3.62
N ALA A 191 10.87 -1.24 4.13
CA ALA A 191 11.05 -1.54 5.56
C ALA A 191 12.52 -1.48 5.99
N ARG A 192 13.46 -1.92 5.13
CA ARG A 192 14.90 -1.79 5.39
C ARG A 192 15.37 -0.35 5.32
N ALA A 193 14.94 0.39 4.30
CA ALA A 193 15.31 1.80 4.14
C ALA A 193 14.80 2.66 5.31
N LEU A 194 13.61 2.34 5.84
CA LEU A 194 13.06 2.96 7.04
C LEU A 194 13.65 2.40 8.35
N GLU A 195 14.48 1.36 8.29
CA GLU A 195 15.04 0.63 9.45
C GLU A 195 13.95 0.17 10.43
N ILE A 196 12.78 -0.22 9.91
CA ILE A 196 11.67 -0.74 10.70
C ILE A 196 11.75 -2.27 10.69
N PRO A 197 11.70 -2.95 11.84
CA PRO A 197 11.70 -4.41 11.89
C PRO A 197 10.53 -4.99 11.09
N ALA A 198 10.79 -5.94 10.17
CA ALA A 198 9.75 -6.45 9.27
C ALA A 198 9.83 -7.96 9.00
N VAL A 199 8.69 -8.63 9.07
CA VAL A 199 8.52 -10.06 8.69
C VAL A 199 7.42 -10.13 7.63
N LEU A 200 7.75 -10.68 6.47
CA LEU A 200 6.85 -10.80 5.32
C LEU A 200 6.42 -12.26 5.13
N SER A 201 5.54 -12.51 4.16
CA SER A 201 5.05 -13.86 3.84
C SER A 201 4.37 -14.59 5.02
N VAL A 202 3.73 -13.85 5.93
CA VAL A 202 3.07 -14.41 7.11
C VAL A 202 1.63 -14.80 6.78
N ASN A 203 1.45 -16.01 6.27
CA ASN A 203 0.15 -16.48 5.79
C ASN A 203 -0.97 -16.38 6.84
N GLY A 204 -2.00 -15.58 6.52
CA GLY A 204 -3.16 -15.35 7.36
C GLY A 204 -2.92 -14.41 8.53
N ALA A 205 -1.87 -13.57 8.51
CA ALA A 205 -1.63 -12.57 9.55
C ALA A 205 -2.84 -11.65 9.79
N VAL A 206 -3.51 -11.17 8.74
CA VAL A 206 -4.64 -10.25 8.85
C VAL A 206 -5.83 -10.92 9.55
N SER A 207 -6.09 -12.19 9.25
CA SER A 207 -7.19 -12.95 9.86
C SER A 207 -6.89 -13.53 11.24
N LYS A 208 -5.62 -13.82 11.55
CA LYS A 208 -5.20 -14.46 12.81
C LYS A 208 -4.79 -13.46 13.90
N LEU A 209 -4.45 -12.24 13.51
CA LEU A 209 -4.10 -11.16 14.44
C LEU A 209 -5.34 -10.33 14.78
N SER A 210 -5.38 -9.80 16.00
CA SER A 210 -6.50 -8.96 16.46
C SER A 210 -6.01 -7.54 16.72
N ALA A 211 -6.71 -6.57 16.12
CA ALA A 211 -6.42 -5.15 16.30
C ALA A 211 -6.37 -4.75 17.79
N GLY A 212 -5.46 -3.83 18.13
CA GLY A 212 -5.23 -3.33 19.50
C GLY A 212 -4.43 -4.27 20.41
N THR A 213 -4.17 -5.51 19.99
CA THR A 213 -3.47 -6.49 20.82
C THR A 213 -1.98 -6.28 20.83
N LEU A 214 -1.33 -6.50 21.99
CA LEU A 214 0.11 -6.33 22.16
C LEU A 214 0.87 -7.52 21.58
N TRP A 215 1.80 -7.25 20.67
CA TRP A 215 2.65 -8.25 20.04
C TRP A 215 4.12 -7.91 20.22
N LEU A 216 4.93 -8.94 20.54
CA LEU A 216 6.38 -8.86 20.47
C LEU A 216 6.82 -9.39 19.11
N PHE A 217 7.47 -8.51 18.37
CA PHE A 217 8.12 -8.76 17.11
C PHE A 217 9.61 -9.02 17.37
N ALA A 218 10.16 -10.13 16.85
CA ALA A 218 11.58 -10.43 16.90
C ALA A 218 12.04 -11.11 15.59
N PRO A 219 13.35 -11.08 15.24
CA PRO A 219 13.85 -11.70 14.03
C PRO A 219 13.50 -13.19 14.01
N ASN A 220 12.87 -13.66 12.93
CA ASN A 220 12.45 -15.05 12.68
C ASN A 220 11.30 -15.61 13.53
N LYS A 221 10.70 -14.84 14.47
CA LYS A 221 9.58 -15.32 15.28
C LYS A 221 8.61 -14.18 15.63
N LEU A 222 7.33 -14.39 15.32
CA LEU A 222 6.24 -13.55 15.84
C LEU A 222 5.65 -14.20 17.08
N LEU A 223 5.77 -13.52 18.22
CA LEU A 223 5.32 -14.03 19.52
C LEU A 223 4.19 -13.16 20.07
N TYR A 224 3.04 -13.81 20.30
CA TYR A 224 1.92 -13.22 21.02
C TYR A 224 2.25 -13.13 22.52
N ARG A 225 2.13 -11.95 23.12
CA ARG A 225 2.19 -11.80 24.57
C ARG A 225 0.76 -11.86 25.12
N LYS A 226 0.28 -13.06 25.48
CA LYS A 226 -0.98 -13.26 26.23
C LYS A 226 -0.81 -12.73 27.65
N ILE A 227 -0.87 -11.42 27.85
CA ILE A 227 -0.83 -10.83 29.20
C ILE A 227 -1.96 -9.82 29.34
N PHE A 228 -3.12 -10.33 29.76
CA PHE A 228 -3.71 -10.03 31.07
C PHE A 228 -5.04 -10.79 31.18
N MET A 229 -4.98 -12.01 31.75
CA MET A 229 -6.04 -12.57 32.59
C MET A 229 -5.48 -13.82 33.29
N GLY A 230 -5.19 -13.69 34.59
CA GLY A 230 -5.07 -14.83 35.51
C GLY A 230 -3.66 -15.33 35.83
N THR A 231 -3.20 -14.95 37.02
CA THR A 231 -2.23 -15.63 37.91
C THR A 231 -0.74 -15.65 37.56
N ALA A 232 0.02 -15.19 38.56
CA ALA A 232 1.47 -15.18 38.63
C ALA A 232 2.08 -16.56 38.41
N GLN A 233 3.08 -16.62 37.51
CA GLN A 233 4.28 -17.41 37.74
C GLN A 233 5.40 -16.85 36.86
N THR A 234 6.30 -16.14 37.52
CA THR A 234 7.64 -15.81 37.04
C THR A 234 8.37 -17.09 36.64
N ARG A 235 8.74 -17.21 35.36
CA ARG A 235 9.91 -17.97 34.96
C ARG A 235 10.85 -17.05 34.21
N ASN A 236 12.03 -16.91 34.79
CA ASN A 236 13.15 -16.11 34.33
C ASN A 236 13.56 -16.52 32.91
N PHE A 237 13.85 -15.52 32.09
CA PHE A 237 14.91 -15.58 31.08
C PHE A 237 16.07 -14.73 31.61
#